data_AF-A0A925DVF1-F1
#
_entry.id   AF-A0A925DVF1-F1
#
_cell.length_a   1.000
_cell.length_b   1.000
_cell.length_c   1.000
_cell.angle_alpha   90.00
_cell.angle_beta   90.00
_cell.angle_gamma   90.00
#
_symmetry.space_group_name_H-M   'P 1'
#
loop_
_entity.id
_entity.type
_entity.pdbx_description
1 polymer ?
#
loop_
_entity_poly.entity_id
_entity_poly.type
_entity_poly.pdbx_seq_one_letter_code
_entity_poly.pdbx_strand_id
1 'polypeptide(L)' 'MNATQKIPAILSWSGGKDCAYALHKVLEENVYDVKYLLAGFDGKLKKLSMHDVHESLIEEQARQAGIPLLKVYLQDTSN' A
#
# COMPACT_ATOMS: atom_id res chain seq x y z
N MET A 1 -21.23 10.96 -23.09
CA MET A 1 -19.79 11.19 -22.85
C MET A 1 -19.31 10.03 -22.01
N ASN A 2 -18.58 9.07 -22.58
CA ASN A 2 -18.08 7.93 -21.81
C ASN A 2 -17.03 8.45 -20.83
N ALA A 3 -17.26 8.28 -19.53
CA ALA A 3 -16.26 8.56 -18.52
C ALA A 3 -14.96 7.85 -18.94
N THR A 4 -13.87 8.59 -19.05
CA THR A 4 -12.56 8.03 -19.39
C THR A 4 -12.26 6.94 -18.36
N GLN A 5 -12.30 5.68 -18.79
CA GLN A 5 -12.18 4.56 -17.88
C GLN A 5 -10.76 4.55 -17.32
N LYS A 6 -10.63 4.74 -16.01
CA LYS A 6 -9.35 4.78 -15.32
C LYS A 6 -8.65 3.41 -15.39
N ILE A 7 -7.32 3.42 -15.39
CA ILE A 7 -6.51 2.20 -15.41
C ILE A 7 -6.51 1.58 -14.00
N PRO A 8 -6.98 0.34 -13.81
CA PRO A 8 -6.93 -0.31 -12.51
C PRO A 8 -5.49 -0.47 -12.03
N ALA A 9 -5.22 -0.14 -10.77
CA ALA A 9 -3.88 -0.20 -10.20
C ALA A 9 -3.85 -0.73 -8.76
N ILE A 10 -2.70 -1.29 -8.38
CA ILE A 10 -2.32 -1.60 -7.00
C ILE A 10 -1.07 -0.77 -6.71
N LEU A 11 -1.06 -0.04 -5.60
CA LEU A 11 0.05 0.82 -5.23
C LEU A 11 0.88 0.18 -4.10
N SER A 12 2.19 0.08 -4.30
CA SER A 12 3.12 -0.39 -3.28
C SER A 12 3.15 0.57 -2.09
N TRP A 13 2.95 0.05 -0.88
CA TRP A 13 2.72 0.83 0.32
C TRP A 13 3.63 0.37 1.47
N SER A 14 4.61 1.21 1.79
CA SER A 14 5.51 1.02 2.94
C SER A 14 5.16 1.92 4.13
N GLY A 15 4.09 2.73 4.01
CA GLY A 15 3.65 3.69 5.03
C GLY A 15 4.53 4.93 5.23
N GLY A 16 5.61 5.07 4.44
CA GLY A 16 6.50 6.22 4.47
C GLY A 16 6.01 7.40 3.63
N LYS A 17 6.69 8.54 3.77
CA LYS A 17 6.36 9.79 3.05
C LYS A 17 6.39 9.63 1.53
N ASP A 18 7.28 8.79 1.01
CA ASP A 18 7.52 8.67 -0.44
C ASP A 18 6.36 7.90 -1.12
N CYS A 19 5.84 6.83 -0.51
CA CYS A 19 4.65 6.14 -1.02
C CYS A 19 3.37 6.95 -0.79
N ALA A 20 3.29 7.72 0.31
CA ALA A 20 2.18 8.65 0.54
C ALA A 20 2.13 9.76 -0.52
N TYR A 21 3.29 10.33 -0.88
CA TYR A 21 3.39 11.31 -1.96
C TYR A 21 3.06 10.70 -3.32
N ALA A 22 3.53 9.48 -3.60
CA ALA A 22 3.16 8.76 -4.83
C ALA A 22 1.64 8.54 -4.92
N LEU A 23 0.99 8.12 -3.83
CA LEU A 23 -0.47 8.00 -3.78
C LEU A 23 -1.16 9.34 -4.06
N HIS A 24 -0.70 10.42 -3.43
CA HIS A 24 -1.22 11.75 -3.65
C HIS A 24 -1.16 12.16 -5.14
N LYS A 25 0.00 11.98 -5.80
CA LYS A 25 0.17 12.27 -7.23
C LYS A 25 -0.75 11.43 -8.12
N VAL A 26 -0.84 10.13 -7.85
CA VAL A 26 -1.69 9.21 -8.62
C VAL A 26 -3.18 9.58 -8.53
N LEU A 27 -3.63 10.01 -7.34
CA LEU A 27 -5.01 10.47 -7.13
C LEU A 27 -5.27 11.80 -7.85
N GLU A 28 -4.33 12.75 -7.84
CA GLU A 28 -4.44 14.02 -8.56
C GLU A 28 -4.52 13.85 -10.09
N GLU A 29 -3.67 12.98 -10.66
CA GLU A 29 -3.63 12.74 -12.11
C GLU A 29 -4.93 12.14 -12.64
N ASN A 30 -5.70 11.46 -11.78
CA ASN A 30 -7.01 10.91 -12.09
C ASN A 30 -7.01 9.90 -13.28
N VAL A 31 -5.83 9.36 -13.62
CA VAL A 31 -5.63 8.34 -14.66
C VAL A 31 -5.86 6.93 -14.11
N TYR A 32 -5.51 6.70 -12.84
CA TYR A 32 -5.56 5.38 -12.22
C TYR A 32 -6.70 5.25 -11.22
N ASP A 33 -7.25 4.03 -11.14
CA ASP A 33 -8.20 3.58 -10.14
C ASP A 33 -7.46 2.67 -9.16
N VAL A 34 -6.87 3.29 -8.14
CA VAL A 34 -6.10 2.57 -7.11
C VAL A 34 -7.05 1.74 -6.27
N LYS A 35 -7.14 0.45 -6.58
CA LYS A 35 -8.06 -0.48 -5.91
C LYS A 35 -7.53 -0.95 -4.56
N TYR A 36 -6.21 -1.05 -4.44
CA TYR A 36 -5.54 -1.61 -3.27
C TYR A 36 -4.20 -0.93 -3.00
N LEU A 37 -3.86 -0.86 -1.72
CA LEU A 37 -2.49 -0.68 -1.24
C LEU A 37 -1.88 -2.07 -1.02
N LEU A 38 -0.60 -2.27 -1.34
CA LEU A 38 0.10 -3.55 -1.15
C LEU A 38 1.27 -3.38 -0.18
N ALA A 39 1.26 -4.10 0.93
CA ALA A 39 2.33 -4.09 1.93
C ALA A 39 2.85 -5.50 2.23
N GLY A 40 4.17 -5.62 2.32
CA GLY A 40 4.87 -6.86 2.68
C GLY A 40 5.31 -6.84 4.14
N PHE A 41 4.91 -7.84 4.91
CA PHE A 41 5.24 -8.00 6.33
C PHE A 41 6.11 -9.24 6.57
N ASP A 42 7.00 -9.16 7.54
CA ASP A 42 7.62 -10.32 8.17
C ASP A 42 6.55 -11.11 8.92
N GLY A 43 6.39 -12.40 8.58
CA GLY A 43 5.36 -13.27 9.16
C GLY A 43 5.53 -13.55 10.66
N LYS A 44 6.74 -13.45 11.21
CA LYS A 44 7.03 -13.68 12.64
C LYS A 44 6.92 -12.39 13.45
N LEU A 45 7.45 -11.29 12.91
CA LEU A 45 7.55 -10.02 13.63
C LEU A 45 6.36 -9.08 13.38
N LYS A 46 5.51 -9.36 12.38
CA LYS A 46 4.38 -8.50 11.96
C LYS A 46 4.80 -7.05 11.72
N LYS A 47 5.99 -6.88 11.14
CA LYS A 47 6.59 -5.60 10.78
C LYS A 47 6.85 -5.57 9.29
N LEU A 48 6.91 -4.38 8.71
CA LEU A 48 7.36 -4.26 7.33
C LEU A 48 8.78 -4.83 7.19
N SER A 49 9.02 -5.62 6.15
CA SER A 49 10.27 -6.38 6.01
C SER A 49 11.54 -5.52 5.90
N MET A 50 11.41 -4.21 5.68
CA MET A 50 12.54 -3.26 5.59
C MET A 50 12.57 -2.19 6.71
N HIS A 51 11.55 -2.08 7.56
CA HIS A 51 11.44 -1.05 8.58
C HIS A 51 10.76 -1.57 9.85
N ASP A 52 11.13 -1.04 11.01
CA ASP A 52 10.56 -1.39 12.32
C ASP A 52 9.13 -0.85 12.54
N VAL A 53 8.37 -0.64 11.45
CA VAL A 53 6.99 -0.17 11.47
C VAL A 53 6.05 -1.35 11.62
N HIS A 54 5.22 -1.28 12.65
CA HIS A 54 4.26 -2.32 12.98
C HIS A 54 3.08 -2.34 12.01
N GLU A 55 2.59 -3.55 11.70
CA GLU A 55 1.46 -3.79 10.80
C GLU A 55 0.24 -2.92 11.12
N SER A 56 -0.07 -2.74 12.41
CA SER A 56 -1.22 -1.96 12.87
C SER A 56 -1.19 -0.49 12.43
N LEU A 57 -0.01 0.11 12.30
CA LEU A 57 0.09 1.49 11.81
C LEU A 57 -0.23 1.55 10.32
N ILE A 58 0.22 0.56 9.55
CA ILE A 58 -0.03 0.47 8.11
C ILE A 58 -1.51 0.21 7.82
N GLU A 59 -2.16 -0.63 8.62
CA GLU A 59 -3.61 -0.84 8.57
C GLU A 59 -4.38 0.46 8.82
N GLU A 60 -4.00 1.20 9.86
CA GLU A 60 -4.67 2.46 10.20
C GLU A 60 -4.46 3.52 9.11
N GLN A 61 -3.27 3.61 8.52
CA GLN A 61 -3.01 4.48 7.37
C GLN A 61 -3.89 4.13 6.17
N ALA A 62 -4.00 2.85 5.82
CA ALA A 62 -4.84 2.40 4.71
C ALA A 62 -6.33 2.69 4.98
N ARG A 63 -6.79 2.49 6.22
CA ARG A 63 -8.13 2.82 6.67
C ARG A 63 -8.43 4.31 6.54
N GLN A 64 -7.50 5.17 6.94
CA GLN A 64 -7.63 6.64 6.82
C GLN A 64 -7.55 7.10 5.36
N ALA A 65 -6.77 6.43 4.51
CA ALA A 65 -6.73 6.68 3.08
C ALA A 65 -8.01 6.21 2.36
N GLY A 66 -8.84 5.38 3.00
CA GLY A 66 -10.06 4.81 2.41
C GLY A 66 -9.78 3.77 1.32
N ILE A 67 -8.57 3.20 1.28
CA ILE A 67 -8.15 2.22 0.27
C ILE A 67 -7.85 0.89 0.97
N PRO A 68 -8.44 -0.23 0.51
CA PRO A 68 -8.17 -1.54 1.10
C PRO A 68 -6.68 -1.93 1.04
N LEU A 69 -6.18 -2.54 2.11
CA LEU A 69 -4.80 -3.03 2.21
C LEU A 69 -4.72 -4.52 1.89
N LEU A 70 -3.94 -4.87 0.87
CA LEU A 70 -3.46 -6.22 0.60
C LEU A 70 -2.16 -6.45 1.38
N LYS A 71 -2.16 -7.48 2.21
CA LYS A 71 -1.01 -7.86 3.03
C LYS A 71 -0.39 -9.13 2.48
N VAL A 72 0.92 -9.10 2.30
CA VAL A 72 1.72 -10.26 1.91
C VAL A 72 2.66 -10.58 3.06
N TYR A 73 2.60 -11.78 3.61
CA TYR A 73 3.53 -12.22 4.64
C TYR A 73 4.68 -12.97 3.98
N LEU A 74 5.89 -12.43 4.09
CA LEU A 74 7.09 -13.05 3.56
C LEU A 74 7.59 -14.11 4.55
N GLN A 75 7.99 -15.25 3.99
CA GLN A 75 8.61 -16.34 4.72
C GLN A 75 10.05 -15.94 5.03
N ASP A 76 10.51 -16.22 6.24
CA ASP A 76 11.91 -16.05 6.60
C ASP A 76 12.75 -17.03 5.78
N THR A 77 13.54 -16.52 4.82
CA THR A 77 14.44 -17.33 3.98
C THR A 77 15.82 -17.50 4.62
N SER A 78 15.96 -17.25 5.92
CA SER A 78 17.19 -17.54 6.65
C SER A 78 17.40 -19.06 6.71
N ASN A 79 18.23 -19.56 5.79
CA ASN A 79 18.88 -20.88 5.86
C ASN A 79 19.93 -20.91 6.98
#